data_AF-A0A7V4GW85-F1
#
_entry.id   AF-A0A7V4GW85-F1
#
_cell.length_a   1.000
_cell.length_b   1.000
_cell.length_c   1.000
_cell.angle_alpha   90.00
_cell.angle_beta   90.00
_cell.angle_gamma   90.00
#
_symmetry.space_group_name_H-M   'P 1'
#
loop_
_entity.id
_entity.type
_entity.pdbx_description
1 polymer ?
#
loop_
_entity_poly.entity_id
_entity_poly.type
_entity_poly.pdbx_seq_one_letter_code
_entity_poly.pdbx_strand_id
1 'polypeptide(L)'
;MKHTYFSIHRFFLISMGVTAVTIAFGPAISAQYSLTLAQERFDKFNQVENGWCASDATISLPLPDGKILWLFGDSFIGEKNGTFSINPSRSRMINNSVVLEDASSLTAYYQGTLANPSSFIPADGNAFFWPEHAVIENDTLKVFAVRVTCYNNNNPGFNFKEGTTYIAYYKYPGLTYITTKEIPSLTDTAMRFGACIIRSGEYTYIFGVKDTTSNGMTWPLLYLARVR
;
A
#
# COMPACT_ATOMS: atom_id res chain seq x y z
N MET A 1 22.41 -22.60 1.43
CA MET A 1 23.71 -22.02 1.79
C MET A 1 23.56 -20.51 1.81
N LYS A 2 23.73 -19.89 2.98
CA LYS A 2 23.63 -18.43 3.18
C LYS A 2 24.87 -17.77 2.58
N HIS A 3 24.70 -16.77 1.71
CA HIS A 3 25.77 -15.82 1.40
C HIS A 3 25.26 -14.40 1.57
N THR A 4 25.63 -13.83 2.71
CA THR A 4 25.63 -12.41 3.03
C THR A 4 26.78 -11.76 2.28
N TYR A 5 26.55 -10.65 1.58
CA TYR A 5 27.63 -9.80 1.06
C TYR A 5 27.73 -8.53 1.91
N PHE A 6 28.87 -8.34 2.58
CA PHE A 6 29.28 -7.09 3.20
C PHE A 6 30.32 -6.40 2.31
N SER A 7 30.28 -5.07 2.24
CA SER A 7 31.26 -4.25 1.54
C SER A 7 32.50 -4.02 2.40
N ILE A 8 33.69 -4.33 1.87
CA ILE A 8 35.00 -4.15 2.52
C ILE A 8 35.54 -2.76 2.15
N HIS A 9 35.87 -1.93 3.14
CA HIS A 9 36.72 -0.76 2.93
C HIS A 9 38.12 -1.05 3.50
N ARG A 10 39.14 -1.00 2.63
CA ARG A 10 40.54 -1.14 3.01
C ARG A 10 41.05 0.17 3.64
N PHE A 11 41.60 0.08 4.84
CA PHE A 11 42.52 1.10 5.36
C PHE A 11 43.90 0.47 5.53
N PHE A 12 44.92 1.08 4.91
CA PHE A 12 46.32 0.80 5.20
C PHE A 12 46.76 1.65 6.38
N LEU A 13 47.32 1.03 7.42
CA LEU A 13 48.26 1.69 8.33
C LEU A 13 49.13 0.63 9.04
N ILE A 14 50.44 0.85 8.96
CA ILE A 14 51.51 0.10 9.60
C ILE A 14 51.75 0.69 10.99
N SER A 15 51.94 -0.17 11.98
CA SER A 15 52.76 0.00 13.21
C SER A 15 52.02 -0.35 14.52
N MET A 16 52.77 -1.02 15.38
CA MET A 16 52.38 -1.81 16.54
C MET A 16 51.69 -1.01 17.65
N GLY A 17 50.52 -1.50 18.03
CA GLY A 17 49.86 -1.25 19.31
C GLY A 17 48.75 -2.27 19.46
N VAL A 18 48.81 -3.14 20.47
CA VAL A 18 47.72 -4.07 20.77
C VAL A 18 46.62 -3.26 21.43
N THR A 19 45.76 -2.64 20.61
CA THR A 19 44.51 -2.07 21.07
C THR A 19 43.51 -3.21 21.12
N ALA A 20 43.14 -3.66 22.32
CA ALA A 20 42.00 -4.54 22.47
C ALA A 20 40.75 -3.80 21.97
N VAL A 21 40.28 -4.15 20.77
CA VAL A 21 38.98 -3.70 20.28
C VAL A 21 37.94 -4.51 21.02
N THR A 22 37.41 -3.96 22.11
CA THR A 22 36.20 -4.49 22.73
C THR A 22 35.06 -4.25 21.77
N ILE A 23 34.66 -5.27 21.01
CA ILE A 23 33.41 -5.23 20.26
C ILE A 23 32.30 -5.31 21.31
N ALA A 24 31.80 -4.15 21.73
CA ALA A 24 30.56 -4.09 22.48
C ALA A 24 29.45 -4.55 21.53
N PHE A 25 28.99 -5.77 21.70
CA PHE A 25 27.69 -6.16 21.18
C PHE A 25 26.67 -5.29 21.92
N GLY A 26 26.19 -4.24 21.27
CA GLY A 26 24.95 -3.59 21.71
C GLY A 26 23.88 -4.67 21.88
N PRO A 27 22.93 -4.51 22.81
CA PRO A 27 21.85 -5.48 22.95
C PRO A 27 21.28 -5.73 21.56
N ALA A 28 21.17 -7.01 21.19
CA ALA A 28 20.50 -7.37 19.95
C ALA A 28 19.14 -6.67 19.99
N ILE A 29 18.91 -5.74 19.06
CA ILE A 29 17.57 -5.24 18.83
C ILE A 29 16.83 -6.47 18.30
N SER A 30 16.10 -7.16 19.18
CA SER A 30 15.19 -8.23 18.78
C SER A 30 14.20 -7.60 17.80
N ALA A 31 14.45 -7.79 16.50
CA ALA A 31 13.61 -7.31 15.42
C ALA A 31 12.29 -8.10 15.30
N GLN A 32 11.93 -8.87 16.32
CA GLN A 32 10.69 -9.60 16.39
C GLN A 32 9.87 -8.99 17.53
N TYR A 33 9.15 -7.92 17.20
CA TYR A 33 7.86 -7.73 17.85
C TYR A 33 7.12 -9.06 17.68
N SER A 34 6.74 -9.69 18.78
CA SER A 34 5.82 -10.82 18.73
C SER A 34 4.62 -10.37 17.90
N LEU A 35 4.38 -11.01 16.76
CA LEU A 35 3.13 -10.85 16.02
C LEU A 35 2.05 -11.48 16.91
N THR A 36 1.48 -10.68 17.80
CA THR A 36 0.34 -11.08 18.62
C THR A 36 -0.91 -10.93 17.77
N LEU A 37 -1.76 -11.95 17.78
CA LEU A 37 -3.10 -11.87 17.21
C LEU A 37 -3.83 -10.64 17.80
N ALA A 38 -4.22 -9.71 16.95
CA ALA A 38 -4.97 -8.52 17.34
C ALA A 38 -6.46 -8.72 17.00
N GLN A 39 -7.08 -9.77 17.55
CA GLN A 39 -8.44 -10.17 17.19
C GLN A 39 -9.44 -9.02 17.36
N GLU A 40 -9.36 -8.30 18.48
CA GLU A 40 -10.26 -7.16 18.73
C GLU A 40 -10.12 -6.07 17.66
N ARG A 41 -8.91 -5.83 17.13
CA ARG A 41 -8.72 -4.89 16.03
C ARG A 41 -9.29 -5.42 14.72
N PHE A 42 -9.11 -6.71 14.46
CA PHE A 42 -9.69 -7.35 13.27
C PHE A 42 -11.22 -7.31 13.31
N ASP A 43 -11.81 -7.58 14.48
CA ASP A 43 -13.26 -7.63 14.65
C ASP A 43 -13.93 -6.27 14.48
N LYS A 44 -13.21 -5.15 14.67
CA LYS A 44 -13.71 -3.81 14.33
C LYS A 44 -14.13 -3.70 12.86
N PHE A 45 -13.45 -4.39 11.93
CA PHE A 45 -13.82 -4.38 10.52
C PHE A 45 -15.16 -5.08 10.24
N ASN A 46 -15.72 -5.81 11.22
CA ASN A 46 -17.08 -6.32 11.11
C ASN A 46 -18.14 -5.21 11.21
N GLN A 47 -17.77 -4.02 11.70
CA GLN A 47 -18.68 -2.89 11.96
C GLN A 47 -18.26 -1.60 11.25
N VAL A 48 -17.62 -1.69 10.09
CA VAL A 48 -17.34 -0.50 9.27
C VAL A 48 -18.65 0.12 8.79
N GLU A 49 -18.80 1.41 9.02
CA GLU A 49 -19.95 2.19 8.61
C GLU A 49 -20.00 2.41 7.10
N ASN A 50 -21.12 2.95 6.61
CA ASN A 50 -21.32 3.30 5.20
C ASN A 50 -21.25 2.09 4.25
N GLY A 51 -21.71 0.93 4.71
CA GLY A 51 -21.98 -0.25 3.87
C GLY A 51 -20.75 -1.05 3.43
N TRP A 52 -19.56 -0.77 3.97
CA TRP A 52 -18.39 -1.59 3.65
C TRP A 52 -18.54 -3.00 4.22
N CYS A 53 -18.41 -4.00 3.34
CA CYS A 53 -18.67 -5.40 3.69
C CYS A 53 -17.38 -6.22 3.84
N ALA A 54 -16.50 -6.13 2.86
CA ALA A 54 -15.21 -6.82 2.79
C ALA A 54 -14.33 -6.19 1.71
N SER A 55 -13.01 -6.40 1.79
CA SER A 55 -12.07 -6.03 0.73
C SER A 55 -10.76 -6.82 0.82
N ASP A 56 -9.91 -6.72 -0.22
CA ASP A 56 -8.54 -7.19 -0.24
C ASP A 56 -7.53 -6.07 0.14
N ALA A 57 -6.24 -6.37 0.01
CA ALA A 57 -5.12 -5.53 0.46
C ALA A 57 -5.13 -5.28 1.99
N THR A 58 -5.54 -4.11 2.48
CA THR A 58 -5.41 -3.63 3.88
C THR A 58 -4.06 -2.97 4.17
N ILE A 59 -3.87 -1.76 3.64
CA ILE A 59 -2.64 -0.95 3.83
C ILE A 59 -2.98 0.23 4.74
N SER A 60 -2.20 0.49 5.79
CA SER A 60 -2.49 1.59 6.74
C SER A 60 -1.52 2.76 6.61
N LEU A 61 -2.06 3.96 6.84
CA LEU A 61 -1.31 5.21 6.99
C LEU A 61 -1.79 5.92 8.27
N PRO A 62 -0.92 6.04 9.30
CA PRO A 62 -1.17 6.96 10.41
C PRO A 62 -1.24 8.41 9.91
N LEU A 63 -2.29 9.13 10.31
CA LEU A 63 -2.55 10.51 9.93
C LEU A 63 -2.10 11.51 11.02
N PRO A 64 -1.86 12.79 10.68
CA PRO A 64 -1.28 13.77 11.61
C PRO A 64 -2.18 14.13 12.79
N ASP A 65 -3.48 13.88 12.68
CA ASP A 65 -4.49 14.15 13.71
C ASP A 65 -4.86 12.89 14.52
N GLY A 66 -4.02 11.86 14.48
CA GLY A 66 -4.14 10.64 15.29
C GLY A 66 -5.10 9.59 14.71
N LYS A 67 -5.69 9.83 13.54
CA LYS A 67 -6.51 8.85 12.82
C LYS A 67 -5.64 7.86 12.04
N ILE A 68 -6.24 6.77 11.59
CA ILE A 68 -5.59 5.82 10.67
C ILE A 68 -6.42 5.75 9.40
N LEU A 69 -5.79 5.98 8.26
CA LEU A 69 -6.38 5.71 6.96
C LEU A 69 -6.01 4.30 6.52
N TRP A 70 -7.01 3.48 6.23
CA TRP A 70 -6.86 2.15 5.68
C TRP A 70 -7.23 2.19 4.19
N LEU A 71 -6.30 1.76 3.34
CA LEU A 71 -6.45 1.67 1.89
C LEU A 71 -6.76 0.23 1.50
N PHE A 72 -7.77 0.08 0.65
CA PHE A 72 -8.33 -1.20 0.26
C PHE A 72 -8.45 -1.28 -1.27
N GLY A 73 -8.17 -2.45 -1.84
CA GLY A 73 -8.39 -2.73 -3.25
C GLY A 73 -9.85 -3.14 -3.51
N ASP A 74 -10.07 -4.21 -4.27
CA ASP A 74 -11.42 -4.64 -4.65
C ASP A 74 -12.29 -4.80 -3.38
N SER A 75 -13.37 -4.01 -3.31
CA SER A 75 -14.17 -3.78 -2.11
C SER A 75 -15.64 -4.05 -2.38
N PHE A 76 -16.33 -4.77 -1.50
CA PHE A 76 -17.77 -4.92 -1.53
C PHE A 76 -18.45 -3.83 -0.69
N ILE A 77 -19.30 -3.04 -1.33
CA ILE A 77 -20.12 -2.00 -0.71
C ILE A 77 -21.59 -2.39 -0.83
N GLY A 78 -22.31 -2.40 0.29
CA GLY A 78 -23.71 -2.80 0.36
C GLY A 78 -24.11 -3.33 1.74
N GLU A 79 -24.75 -4.50 1.74
CA GLU A 79 -25.28 -5.13 2.95
C GLU A 79 -24.58 -6.45 3.28
N LYS A 80 -24.34 -6.68 4.57
CA LYS A 80 -23.91 -7.99 5.08
C LYS A 80 -25.11 -8.91 5.30
N ASN A 81 -24.91 -10.22 5.17
CA ASN A 81 -25.88 -11.27 5.52
C ASN A 81 -25.32 -12.17 6.63
N GLY A 82 -25.11 -11.59 7.82
CA GLY A 82 -24.38 -12.19 8.94
C GLY A 82 -23.01 -11.54 9.15
N THR A 83 -22.27 -11.98 10.17
CA THR A 83 -21.01 -11.31 10.58
C THR A 83 -19.92 -11.34 9.49
N PHE A 84 -19.79 -12.46 8.78
CA PHE A 84 -18.71 -12.72 7.81
C PHE A 84 -19.21 -12.96 6.39
N SER A 85 -20.45 -12.59 6.09
CA SER A 85 -21.11 -12.92 4.83
C SER A 85 -21.63 -11.67 4.16
N ILE A 86 -21.49 -11.60 2.85
CA ILE A 86 -21.95 -10.48 2.01
C ILE A 86 -23.31 -10.86 1.43
N ASN A 87 -24.23 -9.90 1.31
CA ASN A 87 -25.46 -10.09 0.54
C ASN A 87 -25.18 -9.77 -0.94
N PRO A 88 -25.07 -10.78 -1.83
CA PRO A 88 -24.63 -10.55 -3.21
C PRO A 88 -25.66 -9.78 -4.05
N SER A 89 -26.96 -9.84 -3.72
CA SER A 89 -27.99 -9.10 -4.47
C SER A 89 -28.12 -7.64 -4.03
N ARG A 90 -27.52 -7.28 -2.89
CA ARG A 90 -27.57 -5.93 -2.30
C ARG A 90 -26.19 -5.32 -2.08
N SER A 91 -25.16 -5.88 -2.71
CA SER A 91 -23.80 -5.36 -2.64
C SER A 91 -23.18 -5.30 -4.02
N ARG A 92 -22.27 -4.35 -4.20
CA ARG A 92 -21.52 -4.14 -5.45
C ARG A 92 -20.04 -4.11 -5.15
N MET A 93 -19.28 -4.71 -6.06
CA MET A 93 -17.81 -4.64 -6.03
C MET A 93 -17.34 -3.37 -6.73
N ILE A 94 -16.51 -2.59 -6.04
CA ILE A 94 -15.76 -1.46 -6.58
C ILE A 94 -14.27 -1.77 -6.48
N ASN A 95 -13.41 -1.09 -7.24
CA ASN A 95 -12.00 -1.49 -7.36
C ASN A 95 -11.09 -0.96 -6.27
N ASN A 96 -11.55 0.00 -5.48
CA ASN A 96 -10.84 0.48 -4.31
C ASN A 96 -11.79 1.25 -3.39
N SER A 97 -11.50 1.22 -2.10
CA SER A 97 -12.14 2.05 -1.09
C SER A 97 -11.10 2.46 -0.05
N VAL A 98 -11.47 3.38 0.84
CA VAL A 98 -10.69 3.66 2.04
C VAL A 98 -11.58 3.62 3.26
N VAL A 99 -11.02 3.28 4.41
CA VAL A 99 -11.69 3.37 5.71
C VAL A 99 -10.89 4.28 6.60
N LEU A 100 -11.55 5.28 7.17
CA LEU A 100 -10.95 6.13 8.19
C LEU A 100 -11.31 5.54 9.55
N GLU A 101 -10.29 5.19 10.34
CA GLU A 101 -10.43 4.81 11.74
C GLU A 101 -10.11 6.03 12.61
N ASP A 102 -11.06 6.39 13.48
CA ASP A 102 -10.84 7.33 14.57
C ASP A 102 -11.07 6.64 15.94
N ALA A 103 -11.16 7.43 17.01
CA ALA A 103 -11.33 6.90 18.36
C ALA A 103 -12.67 6.17 18.57
N SER A 104 -13.69 6.50 17.78
CA SER A 104 -15.07 6.05 17.94
C SER A 104 -15.51 5.02 16.91
N SER A 105 -15.06 5.13 15.66
CA SER A 105 -15.62 4.33 14.57
C SER A 105 -14.63 4.07 13.44
N LEU A 106 -15.04 3.16 12.55
CA LEU A 106 -14.44 2.95 11.24
C LEU A 106 -15.48 3.36 10.19
N THR A 107 -15.18 4.36 9.37
CA THR A 107 -16.10 4.86 8.35
C THR A 107 -15.51 4.69 6.96
N ALA A 108 -16.24 4.04 6.06
CA ALA A 108 -15.81 3.86 4.68
C ALA A 108 -16.07 5.09 3.80
N TYR A 109 -15.10 5.39 2.94
CA TYR A 109 -15.15 6.44 1.92
C TYR A 109 -14.91 5.84 0.54
N TYR A 110 -15.79 6.21 -0.37
CA TYR A 110 -15.82 5.84 -1.78
C TYR A 110 -16.65 6.91 -2.52
N GLN A 111 -16.63 6.91 -3.84
CA GLN A 111 -17.39 7.88 -4.64
C GLN A 111 -18.83 7.40 -4.90
N GLY A 112 -19.72 8.32 -5.25
CA GLY A 112 -21.13 7.97 -5.53
C GLY A 112 -21.95 7.77 -4.25
N THR A 113 -22.88 6.82 -4.26
CA THR A 113 -23.82 6.58 -3.15
C THR A 113 -23.83 5.12 -2.75
N LEU A 114 -24.40 4.77 -1.59
CA LEU A 114 -24.54 3.36 -1.18
C LEU A 114 -25.32 2.51 -2.20
N ALA A 115 -26.33 3.09 -2.87
CA ALA A 115 -27.10 2.40 -3.90
C ALA A 115 -26.34 2.26 -5.23
N ASN A 116 -25.42 3.18 -5.52
CA ASN A 116 -24.60 3.19 -6.73
C ASN A 116 -23.16 3.61 -6.40
N PRO A 117 -22.38 2.74 -5.72
CA PRO A 117 -21.03 3.06 -5.29
C PRO A 117 -20.07 3.08 -6.48
N SER A 118 -19.01 3.86 -6.36
CA SER A 118 -17.89 3.95 -7.30
C SER A 118 -16.58 4.03 -6.52
N SER A 119 -15.49 3.58 -7.13
CA SER A 119 -14.16 3.52 -6.49
C SER A 119 -13.71 4.86 -5.89
N PHE A 120 -13.03 4.82 -4.75
CA PHE A 120 -12.50 6.02 -4.07
C PHE A 120 -11.53 6.82 -4.95
N ILE A 121 -10.59 6.13 -5.58
CA ILE A 121 -9.77 6.57 -6.71
C ILE A 121 -10.59 6.32 -7.98
N PRO A 122 -11.10 7.37 -8.64
CA PRO A 122 -11.92 7.23 -9.83
C PRO A 122 -11.17 6.50 -10.95
N ALA A 123 -11.91 5.72 -11.73
CA ALA A 123 -11.40 5.06 -12.93
C ALA A 123 -10.93 6.07 -13.99
N ASP A 124 -10.02 5.63 -14.85
CA ASP A 124 -9.52 6.36 -16.02
C ASP A 124 -9.86 5.58 -17.30
N GLY A 125 -11.00 5.94 -17.91
CA GLY A 125 -11.55 5.20 -19.05
C GLY A 125 -11.85 3.75 -18.69
N ASN A 126 -11.20 2.81 -19.37
CA ASN A 126 -11.34 1.37 -19.12
C ASN A 126 -10.36 0.83 -18.05
N ALA A 127 -9.55 1.70 -17.45
CA ALA A 127 -8.61 1.35 -16.40
C ALA A 127 -9.16 1.74 -15.02
N PHE A 128 -8.79 0.97 -14.01
CA PHE A 128 -9.02 1.30 -12.60
C PHE A 128 -7.68 1.32 -11.85
N PHE A 129 -7.72 1.65 -10.57
CA PHE A 129 -6.54 1.82 -9.74
C PHE A 129 -6.63 0.93 -8.49
N TRP A 130 -5.59 0.16 -8.22
CA TRP A 130 -5.40 -0.51 -6.93
C TRP A 130 -4.43 0.30 -6.08
N PRO A 131 -4.81 0.69 -4.85
CA PRO A 131 -3.94 1.47 -3.98
C PRO A 131 -2.78 0.61 -3.48
N GLU A 132 -1.62 1.23 -3.42
CA GLU A 132 -0.42 0.75 -2.74
C GLU A 132 -0.31 1.51 -1.41
N HIS A 133 0.86 2.05 -1.06
CA HIS A 133 1.01 2.91 0.10
C HIS A 133 0.70 4.38 -0.19
N ALA A 134 0.58 5.19 0.85
CA ALA A 134 0.31 6.61 0.74
C ALA A 134 1.24 7.44 1.64
N VAL A 135 1.31 8.73 1.35
CA VAL A 135 1.93 9.74 2.22
C VAL A 135 0.98 10.89 2.39
N ILE A 136 1.11 11.60 3.51
CA ILE A 136 0.46 12.90 3.68
C ILE A 136 1.54 13.97 3.84
N GLU A 137 1.43 15.02 3.04
CA GLU A 137 2.29 16.21 3.12
C GLU A 137 1.39 17.43 3.24
N ASN A 138 1.57 18.18 4.32
CA ASN A 138 0.69 19.29 4.70
C ASN A 138 -0.78 18.81 4.80
N ASP A 139 -1.64 19.34 3.94
CA ASP A 139 -3.07 19.02 3.84
C ASP A 139 -3.39 18.09 2.66
N THR A 140 -2.38 17.48 2.04
CA THR A 140 -2.53 16.73 0.81
C THR A 140 -2.10 15.28 0.99
N LEU A 141 -3.07 14.39 0.91
CA LEU A 141 -2.87 12.95 0.84
C LEU A 141 -2.49 12.57 -0.58
N LYS A 142 -1.40 11.80 -0.74
CA LYS A 142 -0.90 11.25 -1.99
C LYS A 142 -0.92 9.73 -1.89
N VAL A 143 -1.86 9.09 -2.58
CA VAL A 143 -1.98 7.63 -2.63
C VAL A 143 -1.28 7.13 -3.89
N PHE A 144 -0.26 6.30 -3.71
CA PHE A 144 0.35 5.59 -4.84
C PHE A 144 -0.60 4.49 -5.26
N ALA A 145 -0.83 4.32 -6.55
CA ALA A 145 -1.75 3.31 -7.04
C ALA A 145 -1.28 2.73 -8.37
N VAL A 146 -1.47 1.44 -8.55
CA VAL A 146 -1.17 0.73 -9.80
C VAL A 146 -2.36 0.88 -10.73
N ARG A 147 -2.11 1.32 -11.97
CA ARG A 147 -3.14 1.36 -13.02
C ARG A 147 -3.37 -0.04 -13.56
N VAL A 148 -4.61 -0.50 -13.60
CA VAL A 148 -4.99 -1.86 -14.00
C VAL A 148 -5.98 -1.77 -15.16
N THR A 149 -5.78 -2.61 -16.18
CA THR A 149 -6.69 -2.71 -17.33
C THR A 149 -7.19 -4.14 -17.47
N CYS A 150 -8.50 -4.33 -17.64
CA CYS A 150 -9.07 -5.63 -17.95
C CYS A 150 -8.87 -5.98 -19.43
N TYR A 151 -8.65 -7.26 -19.71
CA TYR A 151 -8.63 -7.84 -21.05
C TYR A 151 -9.19 -9.25 -21.03
N ASN A 152 -9.89 -9.66 -22.08
CA ASN A 152 -10.40 -11.02 -22.17
C ASN A 152 -9.29 -11.96 -22.65
N ASN A 153 -8.83 -12.85 -21.79
CA ASN A 153 -7.85 -13.90 -22.14
C ASN A 153 -8.42 -15.32 -21.98
N ASN A 154 -9.75 -15.44 -21.82
CA ASN A 154 -10.46 -16.69 -21.53
C ASN A 154 -10.03 -17.40 -20.22
N ASN A 155 -9.33 -16.71 -19.30
CA ASN A 155 -9.02 -17.21 -17.96
C ASN A 155 -9.82 -16.43 -16.90
N PRO A 156 -10.93 -16.98 -16.38
CA PRO A 156 -11.73 -16.32 -15.37
C PRO A 156 -10.90 -15.89 -14.15
N GLY A 157 -11.18 -14.70 -13.63
CA GLY A 157 -10.53 -14.17 -12.42
C GLY A 157 -9.17 -13.51 -12.62
N PHE A 158 -8.43 -13.80 -13.70
CA PHE A 158 -7.10 -13.22 -13.99
C PHE A 158 -7.06 -12.53 -15.37
N ASN A 159 -8.18 -11.90 -15.72
CA ASN A 159 -8.41 -11.16 -16.96
C ASN A 159 -7.97 -9.69 -16.85
N PHE A 160 -6.81 -9.42 -16.22
CA PHE A 160 -6.33 -8.06 -15.98
C PHE A 160 -4.81 -7.96 -16.11
N LYS A 161 -4.34 -6.78 -16.50
CA LYS A 161 -2.93 -6.43 -16.62
C LYS A 161 -2.64 -5.26 -15.72
N GLU A 162 -1.65 -5.42 -14.86
CA GLU A 162 -1.06 -4.34 -14.09
C GLU A 162 -0.14 -3.51 -14.99
N GLY A 163 -0.30 -2.20 -14.92
CA GLY A 163 0.57 -1.22 -15.54
C GLY A 163 1.53 -0.61 -14.52
N THR A 164 1.79 0.68 -14.68
CA THR A 164 2.72 1.43 -13.83
C THR A 164 1.99 2.25 -12.75
N THR A 165 2.78 2.92 -11.92
CA THR A 165 2.31 3.72 -10.80
C THR A 165 1.77 5.08 -11.22
N TYR A 166 0.63 5.41 -10.64
CA TYR A 166 0.02 6.74 -10.62
C TYR A 166 -0.04 7.23 -9.17
N ILE A 167 -0.24 8.53 -9.00
CA ILE A 167 -0.48 9.15 -7.70
C ILE A 167 -1.84 9.83 -7.72
N ALA A 168 -2.73 9.37 -6.85
CA ALA A 168 -4.02 10.01 -6.59
C ALA A 168 -3.87 11.01 -5.44
N TYR A 169 -4.36 12.23 -5.66
CA TYR A 169 -4.23 13.36 -4.74
C TYR A 169 -5.58 13.70 -4.13
N TYR A 170 -5.61 13.86 -2.81
CA TYR A 170 -6.81 14.24 -2.06
C TYR A 170 -6.48 15.35 -1.07
N LYS A 171 -7.45 16.23 -0.81
CA LYS A 171 -7.40 17.14 0.34
C LYS A 171 -7.80 16.41 1.61
N TYR A 172 -7.03 16.57 2.67
CA TYR A 172 -7.27 16.05 4.01
C TYR A 172 -7.59 17.21 4.97
N PRO A 173 -8.54 17.08 5.92
CA PRO A 173 -9.25 15.87 6.38
C PRO A 173 -10.48 15.46 5.56
N GLY A 174 -10.93 16.26 4.59
CA GLY A 174 -12.17 16.00 3.86
C GLY A 174 -12.14 14.87 2.82
N LEU A 175 -10.98 14.23 2.61
CA LEU A 175 -10.72 13.22 1.58
C LEU A 175 -11.31 13.60 0.20
N THR A 176 -11.22 14.88 -0.15
CA THR A 176 -11.78 15.40 -1.40
C THR A 176 -10.83 15.14 -2.55
N TYR A 177 -11.27 14.38 -3.56
CA TYR A 177 -10.48 14.05 -4.73
C TYR A 177 -10.04 15.30 -5.49
N ILE A 178 -8.76 15.37 -5.85
CA ILE A 178 -8.17 16.44 -6.65
C ILE A 178 -7.91 15.94 -8.06
N THR A 179 -7.07 14.90 -8.19
CA THR A 179 -6.60 14.38 -9.49
C THR A 179 -5.82 13.08 -9.28
N THR A 180 -5.72 12.26 -10.33
CA THR A 180 -4.78 11.14 -10.42
C THR A 180 -3.84 11.40 -11.57
N LYS A 181 -2.52 11.31 -11.33
CA LYS A 181 -1.49 11.62 -12.33
C LYS A 181 -0.48 10.50 -12.44
N GLU A 182 0.00 10.26 -13.65
CA GLU A 182 1.18 9.43 -13.89
C GLU A 182 2.43 10.06 -13.26
N ILE A 183 3.47 9.25 -13.06
CA ILE A 183 4.80 9.73 -12.66
C ILE A 183 5.63 9.86 -13.95
N PRO A 184 5.90 11.08 -14.48
CA PRO A 184 6.50 11.21 -15.80
C PRO A 184 7.90 10.59 -15.95
N SER A 185 8.65 10.49 -14.85
CA SER A 185 9.97 9.86 -14.84
C SER A 185 9.92 8.33 -14.86
N LEU A 186 8.74 7.72 -14.71
CA LEU A 186 8.55 6.28 -14.69
C LEU A 186 8.23 5.77 -16.10
N THR A 187 9.26 5.56 -16.91
CA THR A 187 9.12 5.19 -18.33
C THR A 187 9.02 3.68 -18.57
N ASP A 188 9.40 2.86 -17.59
CA ASP A 188 9.30 1.41 -17.66
C ASP A 188 7.93 0.95 -17.17
N THR A 189 7.11 0.43 -18.08
CA THR A 189 5.73 0.03 -17.78
C THR A 189 5.61 -1.20 -16.88
N ALA A 190 6.69 -1.97 -16.69
CA ALA A 190 6.74 -3.09 -15.76
C ALA A 190 7.17 -2.68 -14.33
N MET A 191 7.54 -1.40 -14.14
CA MET A 191 7.98 -0.87 -12.86
C MET A 191 6.81 -0.22 -12.12
N ARG A 192 6.70 -0.53 -10.83
CA ARG A 192 5.73 0.03 -9.89
C ARG A 192 6.45 0.53 -8.65
N PHE A 193 6.30 1.80 -8.30
CA PHE A 193 6.72 2.39 -7.03
C PHE A 193 5.54 2.60 -6.09
N GLY A 194 5.81 2.63 -4.79
CA GLY A 194 4.80 2.89 -3.75
C GLY A 194 4.41 1.67 -2.93
N ALA A 195 4.97 0.49 -3.20
CA ALA A 195 4.70 -0.75 -2.47
C ALA A 195 4.98 -0.62 -0.95
N CYS A 196 5.95 0.21 -0.59
CA CYS A 196 6.17 0.64 0.78
C CYS A 196 6.82 2.02 0.76
N ILE A 197 6.50 2.85 1.75
CA ILE A 197 7.01 4.21 1.87
C ILE A 197 7.40 4.45 3.31
N ILE A 198 8.63 4.89 3.54
CA ILE A 198 9.17 5.10 4.88
C ILE A 198 9.83 6.47 4.91
N ARG A 199 9.44 7.30 5.88
CA ARG A 199 10.12 8.57 6.14
C ARG A 199 11.21 8.35 7.18
N SER A 200 12.42 8.83 6.90
CA SER A 200 13.57 8.76 7.82
C SER A 200 14.45 9.99 7.63
N GLY A 201 14.57 10.80 8.69
CA GLY A 201 15.23 12.10 8.62
C GLY A 201 14.58 13.01 7.58
N GLU A 202 15.40 13.60 6.71
CA GLU A 202 14.95 14.49 5.63
C GLU A 202 14.50 13.75 4.37
N TYR A 203 14.43 12.42 4.37
CA TYR A 203 14.10 11.66 3.16
C TYR A 203 12.82 10.85 3.32
N THR A 204 12.08 10.77 2.22
CA THR A 204 11.03 9.78 2.00
C THR A 204 11.57 8.71 1.06
N TYR A 205 11.69 7.49 1.55
CA TYR A 205 12.11 6.31 0.81
C TYR A 205 10.89 5.62 0.22
N ILE A 206 10.92 5.34 -1.09
CA ILE A 206 9.81 4.77 -1.85
C ILE A 206 10.30 3.46 -2.46
N PHE A 207 9.81 2.35 -1.92
CA PHE A 207 10.10 1.02 -2.42
C PHE A 207 9.22 0.73 -3.64
N GLY A 208 9.81 0.04 -4.61
CA GLY A 208 9.15 -0.38 -5.82
C GLY A 208 9.50 -1.81 -6.19
N VAL A 209 8.76 -2.34 -7.15
CA VAL A 209 8.93 -3.65 -7.73
C VAL A 209 8.95 -3.53 -9.25
N LYS A 210 9.79 -4.35 -9.89
CA LYS A 210 9.73 -4.58 -11.33
C LYS A 210 9.55 -6.06 -11.57
N ASP A 211 8.44 -6.42 -12.21
CA ASP A 211 8.25 -7.80 -12.63
C ASP A 211 9.25 -8.13 -13.73
N THR A 212 10.01 -9.20 -13.51
CA THR A 212 11.03 -9.68 -14.43
C THR A 212 10.64 -11.09 -14.87
N THR A 213 10.51 -11.28 -16.18
CA THR A 213 10.18 -12.58 -16.76
C THR A 213 11.37 -13.14 -17.52
N SER A 214 11.78 -14.37 -17.19
CA SER A 214 12.76 -15.13 -17.95
C SER A 214 12.42 -16.61 -17.90
N ASN A 215 12.60 -17.33 -19.01
CA ASN A 215 12.33 -18.77 -19.11
C ASN A 215 10.93 -19.19 -18.59
N GLY A 216 9.92 -18.36 -18.83
CA GLY A 216 8.54 -18.62 -18.42
C GLY A 216 8.23 -18.40 -16.93
N MET A 217 9.20 -17.93 -16.14
CA MET A 217 9.00 -17.59 -14.74
C MET A 217 9.02 -16.07 -14.58
N THR A 218 8.09 -15.54 -13.80
CA THR A 218 8.03 -14.12 -13.42
C THR A 218 8.34 -13.98 -11.94
N TRP A 219 9.23 -13.05 -11.59
CA TRP A 219 9.53 -12.70 -10.21
C TRP A 219 9.71 -11.19 -10.05
N PRO A 220 9.39 -10.62 -8.88
CA PRO A 220 9.61 -9.21 -8.62
C PRO A 220 11.08 -8.94 -8.27
N LEU A 221 11.67 -7.93 -8.90
CA LEU A 221 12.93 -7.32 -8.45
C LEU A 221 12.62 -6.06 -7.63
N LEU A 222 13.28 -5.90 -6.49
CA LEU A 222 13.10 -4.74 -5.61
C LEU A 222 13.88 -3.53 -6.11
N TYR A 223 13.23 -2.37 -6.09
CA TYR A 223 13.81 -1.07 -6.42
C TYR A 223 13.57 -0.08 -5.28
N LEU A 224 14.43 0.93 -5.19
CA LEU A 224 14.35 1.99 -4.20
C LEU A 224 14.56 3.35 -4.85
N ALA A 225 13.61 4.24 -4.63
CA ALA A 225 13.75 5.66 -4.89
C ALA A 225 13.75 6.43 -3.57
N ARG A 226 14.25 7.67 -3.59
CA ARG A 226 14.08 8.61 -2.46
C ARG A 226 13.88 10.03 -2.95
N VAL A 227 13.13 10.79 -2.17
CA VAL A 227 12.95 12.24 -2.32
C VAL A 227 13.31 12.93 -1.00
N ARG A 228 13.65 14.22 -1.05
CA ARG A 228 13.81 15.08 0.13
C ARG A 228 12.47 15.76 0.43
#